data_AF-Q6S924-F1
#
_entry.id   AF-Q6S924-F1
#
_cell.length_a   1.000
_cell.length_b   1.000
_cell.length_c   1.000
_cell.angle_alpha   90.00
_cell.angle_beta   90.00
_cell.angle_gamma   90.00
#
_symmetry.space_group_name_H-M   'P 1'
#
loop_
_entity.id
_entity.type
_entity.pdbx_description
1 polymer ?
#
loop_
_entity_poly.entity_id
_entity_poly.type
_entity_poly.pdbx_seq_one_letter_code
_entity_poly.pdbx_strand_id
1 'polypeptide(L)'
;SSAGTNGYSDAKDFLDKIGQQVYDKVKEEAATYKDDLKGNLASSSILGVESASTADPCNFEYHKLIGANDGNRHPCESLSGKDAKKEERFSNTLGGQCTNKKMRSGGEGACAPYRRLHLCSHNLESIETNNYDSNNARHKLLAEVCYAAKYEAESLIHDHAQYRVKNTDFNTTICTVLARSFADIG
;
A
#
# COMPACT_ATOMS: atom_id res chain seq x y z
N SER A 1 -39.61 6.44 -7.71
CA SER A 1 -38.87 5.17 -7.58
C SER A 1 -38.56 4.95 -6.12
N SER A 2 -39.06 3.87 -5.54
CA SER A 2 -38.95 3.55 -4.11
C SER A 2 -37.48 3.38 -3.71
N ALA A 3 -36.97 4.30 -2.90
CA ALA A 3 -35.71 4.13 -2.18
C ALA A 3 -35.94 3.00 -1.17
N GLY A 4 -35.48 1.80 -1.50
CA GLY A 4 -35.35 0.74 -0.50
C GLY A 4 -34.44 1.25 0.60
N THR A 5 -34.92 1.22 1.83
CA THR A 5 -34.12 1.43 3.04
C THR A 5 -33.24 0.21 3.25
N ASN A 6 -32.22 0.07 2.42
CA ASN A 6 -31.12 -0.84 2.64
C ASN A 6 -30.47 -0.33 3.95
N GLY A 7 -30.17 -1.17 4.94
CA GLY A 7 -29.55 -0.76 6.22
C GLY A 7 -28.11 -0.23 6.12
N TYR A 8 -27.78 0.45 5.02
CA TYR A 8 -26.46 0.91 4.61
C TYR A 8 -26.53 2.34 4.10
N SER A 9 -25.56 3.17 4.46
CA SER A 9 -25.52 4.58 4.07
C SER A 9 -25.00 4.80 2.64
N ASP A 10 -24.06 3.96 2.19
CA ASP A 10 -23.46 4.01 0.85
C ASP A 10 -22.77 2.67 0.53
N ALA A 11 -22.17 2.58 -0.66
CA ALA A 11 -21.43 1.39 -1.09
C ALA A 11 -20.21 1.07 -0.22
N LYS A 12 -19.56 2.10 0.36
CA LYS A 12 -18.40 1.91 1.24
C LYS A 12 -18.86 1.24 2.54
N ASP A 13 -19.91 1.75 3.18
CA ASP A 13 -20.48 1.18 4.42
C ASP A 13 -20.94 -0.27 4.22
N PHE A 14 -21.57 -0.57 3.07
CA PHE A 14 -21.94 -1.95 2.72
C PHE A 14 -20.72 -2.87 2.61
N LEU A 15 -19.70 -2.47 1.85
CA LEU A 15 -18.50 -3.28 1.63
C LEU A 15 -17.65 -3.42 2.89
N ASP A 16 -17.56 -2.39 3.73
CA ASP A 16 -16.84 -2.46 5.02
C ASP A 16 -17.48 -3.49 5.96
N LYS A 17 -18.82 -3.56 6.01
CA LYS A 17 -19.54 -4.56 6.81
C LYS A 17 -19.29 -5.99 6.33
N ILE A 18 -19.23 -6.20 5.01
CA ILE A 18 -18.82 -7.50 4.44
C ILE A 18 -17.35 -7.79 4.78
N GLY A 19 -16.47 -6.79 4.63
CA GLY A 19 -15.05 -6.90 4.96
C GLY A 19 -14.82 -7.33 6.40
N GLN A 20 -15.61 -6.78 7.35
CA GLN A 20 -15.57 -7.18 8.76
C GLN A 20 -15.92 -8.67 8.94
N GLN A 21 -16.99 -9.15 8.29
CA GLN A 21 -17.39 -10.56 8.36
C GLN A 21 -16.32 -11.49 7.81
N VAL A 22 -15.69 -11.13 6.69
CA VAL A 22 -14.59 -11.90 6.09
C VAL A 22 -13.37 -11.88 7.01
N TYR A 23 -13.01 -10.72 7.56
CA TYR A 23 -11.90 -10.57 8.49
C TYR A 23 -12.08 -11.45 9.73
N ASP A 24 -13.27 -11.45 10.35
CA ASP A 24 -13.52 -12.25 11.55
C ASP A 24 -13.34 -13.74 11.28
N LYS A 25 -13.81 -14.23 10.13
CA LYS A 25 -13.60 -15.61 9.70
C LYS A 25 -12.12 -15.94 9.45
N VAL A 26 -11.43 -15.11 8.66
CA VAL A 26 -10.01 -15.34 8.32
C VAL A 26 -9.13 -15.26 9.56
N LYS A 27 -9.44 -14.37 10.50
CA LYS A 27 -8.71 -14.21 11.77
C LYS A 27 -8.76 -15.48 12.61
N GLU A 28 -9.90 -16.16 12.66
CA GLU A 28 -10.05 -17.43 13.36
C GLU A 28 -9.21 -18.52 12.69
N GLU A 29 -9.31 -18.66 11.37
CA GLU A 29 -8.54 -19.66 10.60
C GLU A 29 -7.02 -19.41 10.68
N ALA A 30 -6.58 -18.15 10.62
CA ALA A 30 -5.17 -17.76 10.66
C ALA A 30 -4.55 -17.86 12.07
N ALA A 31 -5.34 -18.04 13.13
CA ALA A 31 -4.85 -18.10 14.50
C ALA A 31 -3.77 -19.18 14.70
N THR A 32 -3.90 -20.32 14.01
CA THR A 32 -2.96 -21.45 14.06
C THR A 32 -1.56 -21.10 13.52
N TYR A 33 -1.46 -20.16 12.59
CA TYR A 33 -0.20 -19.80 11.90
C TYR A 33 0.36 -18.45 12.35
N LYS A 34 -0.32 -17.79 13.28
CA LYS A 34 -0.03 -16.41 13.66
C LYS A 34 1.41 -16.24 14.11
N ASP A 35 1.89 -17.09 15.00
CA ASP A 35 3.25 -16.95 15.56
C ASP A 35 4.33 -17.29 14.54
N ASP A 36 4.06 -18.20 13.61
CA ASP A 36 4.97 -18.56 12.52
C ASP A 36 5.12 -17.44 11.50
N LEU A 37 4.03 -16.72 11.21
CA LEU A 37 4.00 -15.66 10.19
C LEU A 37 4.23 -14.26 10.76
N LYS A 38 4.16 -14.08 12.08
CA LYS A 38 4.29 -12.77 12.71
C LYS A 38 5.70 -12.20 12.51
N GLY A 39 5.77 -11.17 11.67
CA GLY A 39 6.95 -10.33 11.54
C GLY A 39 7.23 -9.52 12.81
N ASN A 40 8.49 -9.12 12.96
CA ASN A 40 8.99 -8.28 14.04
C ASN A 40 10.02 -7.35 13.41
N LEU A 41 9.70 -6.06 13.38
CA LEU A 41 10.52 -5.06 12.72
C LEU A 41 11.89 -4.92 13.41
N ALA A 42 11.97 -5.09 14.73
CA ALA A 42 13.26 -5.05 15.43
C ALA A 42 14.23 -6.17 14.99
N SER A 43 13.70 -7.27 14.46
CA SER A 43 14.46 -8.44 14.01
C SER A 43 14.84 -8.39 12.52
N SER A 44 14.44 -7.37 11.76
CA SER A 44 14.57 -7.35 10.29
C SER A 44 15.93 -6.88 9.75
N SER A 45 16.93 -6.68 10.60
CA SER A 45 18.26 -6.18 10.21
C SER A 45 18.97 -7.16 9.27
N ILE A 46 19.35 -6.67 8.08
CA ILE A 46 19.98 -7.48 7.01
C ILE A 46 21.50 -7.57 7.17
N LEU A 47 22.14 -6.55 7.74
CA LEU A 47 23.59 -6.37 7.62
C LEU A 47 24.42 -6.97 8.78
N GLY A 48 23.78 -7.59 9.78
CA GLY A 48 24.50 -8.16 10.93
C GLY A 48 25.22 -7.12 11.80
N VAL A 49 24.98 -5.82 11.57
CA VAL A 49 25.73 -4.72 12.23
C VAL A 49 25.01 -4.21 13.48
N GLU A 50 23.68 -4.34 13.59
CA GLU A 50 22.91 -3.90 14.78
C GLU A 50 21.45 -4.38 14.69
N SER A 51 20.83 -4.73 15.82
CA SER A 51 19.36 -4.80 15.94
C SER A 51 18.77 -3.42 15.65
N ALA A 52 17.56 -3.35 15.11
CA ALA A 52 16.93 -2.04 14.97
C ALA A 52 16.78 -1.40 16.35
N SER A 53 17.08 -0.10 16.44
CA SER A 53 16.90 0.69 17.68
C SER A 53 15.43 0.81 18.07
N THR A 54 14.51 0.51 17.17
CA THR A 54 13.07 0.61 17.37
C THR A 54 12.29 -0.40 16.52
N ALA A 55 11.14 -0.83 17.02
CA ALA A 55 10.13 -1.56 16.25
C ALA A 55 9.05 -0.63 15.68
N ASP A 56 9.16 0.68 15.91
CA ASP A 56 8.25 1.69 15.38
C ASP A 56 8.50 1.91 13.87
N PRO A 57 7.53 1.58 13.00
CA PRO A 57 7.67 1.77 11.55
C PRO A 57 7.93 3.21 11.12
N CYS A 58 7.51 4.21 11.91
CA CYS A 58 7.72 5.61 11.57
C CYS A 58 9.19 6.01 11.71
N ASN A 59 9.85 5.51 12.76
CA ASN A 59 11.20 5.85 13.18
C ASN A 59 12.25 4.80 12.77
N PHE A 60 11.83 3.74 12.10
CA PHE A 60 12.73 2.67 11.65
C PHE A 60 13.71 3.15 10.56
N GLU A 61 14.98 2.77 10.70
CA GLU A 61 16.07 3.19 9.80
C GLU A 61 16.13 2.31 8.53
N TYR A 62 15.10 2.32 7.68
CA TYR A 62 14.99 1.45 6.49
C TYR A 62 16.25 1.48 5.60
N HIS A 63 16.77 2.67 5.32
CA HIS A 63 17.99 2.90 4.53
C HIS A 63 19.21 2.12 5.05
N LYS A 64 19.39 2.11 6.38
CA LYS A 64 20.49 1.41 7.05
C LYS A 64 20.22 -0.09 7.20
N LEU A 65 19.01 -0.46 7.64
CA LEU A 65 18.72 -1.80 8.15
C LEU A 65 18.30 -2.80 7.07
N ILE A 66 17.68 -2.33 5.98
CA ILE A 66 17.26 -3.19 4.85
C ILE A 66 17.98 -2.84 3.54
N GLY A 67 19.06 -2.06 3.60
CA GLY A 67 19.86 -1.71 2.42
C GLY A 67 19.11 -0.85 1.41
N ALA A 68 18.23 0.04 1.89
CA ALA A 68 17.53 1.01 1.03
C ALA A 68 18.37 2.26 0.69
N ASN A 69 19.68 2.23 0.94
CA ASN A 69 20.64 3.28 0.54
C ASN A 69 20.88 3.33 -0.97
N ASP A 70 20.57 2.25 -1.70
CA ASP A 70 20.57 2.27 -3.15
C ASP A 70 19.34 3.08 -3.60
N GLY A 71 19.56 4.25 -4.22
CA GLY A 71 18.48 5.12 -4.71
C GLY A 71 17.49 4.39 -5.62
N ASN A 72 17.92 3.30 -6.25
CA ASN A 72 17.09 2.42 -7.08
C ASN A 72 16.04 1.62 -6.28
N ARG A 73 16.05 1.68 -4.94
CA ARG A 73 15.09 0.96 -4.09
C ARG A 73 14.10 1.88 -3.38
N HIS A 74 14.04 3.17 -3.75
CA HIS A 74 13.06 4.08 -3.17
C HIS A 74 11.63 3.62 -3.56
N PRO A 75 10.66 3.53 -2.61
CA PRO A 75 9.35 2.95 -2.91
C PRO A 75 8.58 3.66 -4.03
N CYS A 76 8.77 4.97 -4.14
CA CYS A 76 8.18 5.82 -5.17
C CYS A 76 9.15 6.11 -6.34
N GLU A 77 10.19 5.31 -6.58
CA GLU A 77 11.16 5.59 -7.67
C GLU A 77 10.52 5.58 -9.07
N SER A 78 9.47 4.77 -9.26
CA SER A 78 8.64 4.83 -10.47
C SER A 78 8.00 6.21 -10.70
N LEU A 79 7.93 7.05 -9.67
CA LEU A 79 7.40 8.41 -9.66
C LEU A 79 8.49 9.49 -9.60
N SER A 80 9.79 9.17 -9.70
CA SER A 80 10.91 10.13 -9.58
C SER A 80 11.67 10.37 -10.91
N GLY A 81 11.42 9.57 -11.94
CA GLY A 81 12.03 9.70 -13.28
C GLY A 81 11.53 10.87 -14.13
N LYS A 82 11.97 10.98 -15.40
CA LYS A 82 11.52 12.04 -16.34
C LYS A 82 9.99 12.06 -16.56
N ASP A 83 9.30 10.97 -16.24
CA ASP A 83 7.85 10.79 -16.33
C ASP A 83 7.10 11.13 -15.01
N ALA A 84 7.82 11.33 -13.90
CA ALA A 84 7.29 11.76 -12.59
C ALA A 84 6.36 12.97 -12.66
N LYS A 85 6.69 13.93 -13.54
CA LYS A 85 5.97 15.19 -13.70
C LYS A 85 4.59 15.04 -14.36
N LYS A 86 4.16 13.82 -14.71
CA LYS A 86 2.90 13.56 -15.43
C LYS A 86 1.94 12.60 -14.75
N GLU A 87 2.27 12.03 -13.60
CA GLU A 87 1.46 10.96 -13.02
C GLU A 87 0.53 11.51 -11.93
N GLU A 88 -0.53 12.20 -12.36
CA GLU A 88 -1.61 12.66 -11.48
C GLU A 88 -2.26 11.47 -10.77
N ARG A 89 -1.97 11.27 -9.48
CA ARG A 89 -2.60 10.23 -8.65
C ARG A 89 -4.06 10.53 -8.33
N PHE A 90 -4.44 11.80 -8.46
CA PHE A 90 -5.80 12.31 -8.38
C PHE A 90 -6.09 13.15 -9.63
N SER A 91 -7.18 12.82 -10.32
CA SER A 91 -7.62 13.58 -11.49
C SER A 91 -9.13 13.73 -11.47
N ASN A 92 -9.63 14.91 -11.87
CA ASN A 92 -11.05 15.17 -12.09
C ASN A 92 -11.49 14.89 -13.54
N THR A 93 -10.54 14.70 -14.45
CA THR A 93 -10.79 14.46 -15.88
C THR A 93 -10.52 13.02 -16.29
N LEU A 94 -9.57 12.36 -15.63
CA LEU A 94 -9.20 10.98 -15.91
C LEU A 94 -9.80 10.06 -14.85
N GLY A 95 -10.51 9.02 -15.28
CA GLY A 95 -11.08 8.01 -14.37
C GLY A 95 -10.01 7.01 -13.91
N GLY A 96 -9.73 6.02 -14.76
CA GLY A 96 -8.75 4.98 -14.48
C GLY A 96 -8.31 4.25 -15.75
N GLN A 97 -7.31 3.40 -15.62
CA GLN A 97 -6.84 2.55 -16.71
C GLN A 97 -7.69 1.29 -16.79
N CYS A 98 -8.45 1.14 -17.87
CA CYS A 98 -9.33 0.00 -18.11
C CYS A 98 -8.83 -0.92 -19.24
N THR A 99 -7.60 -0.71 -19.74
CA THR A 99 -7.09 -1.50 -20.86
C THR A 99 -6.63 -2.89 -20.44
N ASN A 100 -7.03 -3.87 -21.24
CA ASN A 100 -6.75 -5.30 -21.08
C ASN A 100 -5.25 -5.62 -20.93
N LYS A 101 -4.38 -4.80 -21.51
CA LYS A 101 -2.92 -5.03 -21.52
C LYS A 101 -2.25 -4.78 -20.16
N LYS A 102 -2.86 -3.95 -19.31
CA LYS A 102 -2.31 -3.54 -18.01
C LYS A 102 -3.05 -4.18 -16.82
N MET A 103 -3.96 -5.12 -17.09
CA MET A 103 -4.79 -5.76 -16.07
C MET A 103 -4.77 -7.28 -16.24
N ARG A 104 -4.80 -8.01 -15.12
CA ARG A 104 -4.92 -9.48 -15.14
C ARG A 104 -6.27 -9.88 -15.73
N SER A 105 -6.36 -11.11 -16.23
CA SER A 105 -7.58 -11.66 -16.86
C SER A 105 -8.11 -10.85 -18.04
N GLY A 106 -7.23 -10.12 -18.73
CA GLY A 106 -7.60 -9.35 -19.92
C GLY A 106 -8.48 -8.14 -19.62
N GLY A 107 -8.53 -7.62 -18.39
CA GLY A 107 -9.19 -6.34 -18.06
C GLY A 107 -10.71 -6.31 -18.23
N GLU A 108 -11.37 -7.45 -18.41
CA GLU A 108 -12.83 -7.48 -18.55
C GLU A 108 -13.51 -7.01 -17.26
N GLY A 109 -14.16 -5.85 -17.33
CA GLY A 109 -15.04 -5.33 -16.26
C GLY A 109 -14.36 -4.59 -15.11
N ALA A 110 -13.05 -4.30 -15.19
CA ALA A 110 -12.35 -3.58 -14.12
C ALA A 110 -11.55 -2.38 -14.67
N CYS A 111 -11.36 -1.37 -13.82
CA CYS A 111 -10.53 -0.19 -14.11
C CYS A 111 -9.63 0.11 -12.91
N ALA A 112 -8.32 0.14 -13.12
CA ALA A 112 -7.37 0.49 -12.08
C ALA A 112 -7.34 2.03 -11.88
N PRO A 113 -7.59 2.54 -10.66
CA PRO A 113 -7.48 3.98 -10.41
C PRO A 113 -6.03 4.44 -10.52
N TYR A 114 -5.81 5.71 -10.91
CA TYR A 114 -4.45 6.28 -11.01
C TYR A 114 -3.66 6.14 -9.71
N ARG A 115 -4.30 6.30 -8.55
CA ARG A 115 -3.72 6.01 -7.24
C ARG A 115 -3.03 4.62 -7.19
N ARG A 116 -3.66 3.57 -7.73
CA ARG A 116 -3.13 2.19 -7.77
C ARG A 116 -2.04 2.00 -8.81
N LEU A 117 -2.17 2.66 -9.95
CA LEU A 117 -1.17 2.61 -11.03
C LEU A 117 0.18 3.19 -10.57
N HIS A 118 0.10 4.19 -9.71
CA HIS A 118 1.22 4.96 -9.18
C HIS A 118 1.47 4.62 -7.70
N LEU A 119 1.22 3.38 -7.30
CA LEU A 119 1.45 2.91 -5.93
C LEU A 119 2.95 2.90 -5.64
N CYS A 120 3.38 3.45 -4.51
CA CYS A 120 4.78 3.42 -4.09
C CYS A 120 5.18 2.02 -3.56
N SER A 121 5.46 1.09 -4.48
CA SER A 121 5.84 -0.29 -4.15
C SER A 121 7.11 -0.78 -4.87
N HIS A 122 7.90 0.12 -5.46
CA HIS A 122 9.05 -0.28 -6.28
C HIS A 122 10.12 -1.04 -5.48
N ASN A 123 10.28 -0.71 -4.19
CA ASN A 123 11.18 -1.45 -3.31
C ASN A 123 10.81 -2.95 -3.21
N LEU A 124 9.52 -3.29 -3.35
CA LEU A 124 9.03 -4.68 -3.32
C LEU A 124 9.41 -5.46 -4.59
N GLU A 125 9.61 -4.77 -5.72
CA GLU A 125 10.00 -5.39 -7.00
C GLU A 125 11.46 -5.86 -7.00
N SER A 126 12.28 -5.31 -6.10
CA SER A 126 13.72 -5.58 -5.98
C SER A 126 14.08 -6.48 -4.80
N ILE A 127 13.09 -7.09 -4.14
CA ILE A 127 13.34 -8.04 -3.04
C ILE A 127 14.04 -9.30 -3.59
N GLU A 128 15.13 -9.70 -2.94
CA GLU A 128 15.85 -10.93 -3.28
C GLU A 128 14.99 -12.17 -2.94
N THR A 129 14.55 -12.89 -3.97
CA THR A 129 13.65 -14.06 -3.82
C THR A 129 14.36 -15.40 -3.89
N ASN A 130 15.61 -15.44 -4.38
CA ASN A 130 16.34 -16.68 -4.66
C ASN A 130 17.40 -17.04 -3.62
N ASN A 131 17.78 -16.09 -2.76
CA ASN A 131 18.85 -16.28 -1.77
C ASN A 131 18.49 -15.47 -0.51
N TYR A 132 17.64 -16.07 0.33
CA TYR A 132 17.17 -15.46 1.56
C TYR A 132 17.24 -16.46 2.71
N ASP A 133 17.44 -15.94 3.93
CA ASP A 133 17.33 -16.72 5.16
C ASP A 133 15.86 -16.88 5.54
N SER A 134 15.35 -18.11 5.49
CA SER A 134 13.96 -18.43 5.81
C SER A 134 13.58 -18.05 7.24
N ASN A 135 14.52 -18.08 8.19
CA ASN A 135 14.27 -17.70 9.58
C ASN A 135 14.02 -16.19 9.73
N ASN A 136 14.55 -15.38 8.81
CA ASN A 136 14.44 -13.93 8.82
C ASN A 136 13.47 -13.37 7.75
N ALA A 137 12.99 -14.22 6.83
CA ALA A 137 12.18 -13.82 5.69
C ALA A 137 10.97 -12.97 6.06
N ARG A 138 10.18 -13.40 7.05
CA ARG A 138 8.98 -12.67 7.52
C ARG A 138 9.30 -11.30 8.12
N HIS A 139 10.44 -11.18 8.81
CA HIS A 139 10.83 -9.93 9.45
C HIS A 139 11.32 -8.93 8.40
N LYS A 140 12.13 -9.39 7.44
CA LYS A 140 12.57 -8.58 6.29
C LYS A 140 11.39 -8.17 5.41
N LEU A 141 10.47 -9.08 5.11
CA LEU A 141 9.27 -8.78 4.33
C LEU A 141 8.41 -7.72 5.03
N LEU A 142 8.22 -7.82 6.35
CA LEU A 142 7.52 -6.78 7.12
C LEU A 142 8.19 -5.42 6.96
N ALA A 143 9.52 -5.35 7.05
CA ALA A 143 10.24 -4.08 6.88
C ALA A 143 10.08 -3.49 5.49
N GLU A 144 10.17 -4.30 4.43
CA GLU A 144 9.95 -3.86 3.05
C GLU A 144 8.52 -3.35 2.82
N VAL A 145 7.52 -4.03 3.36
CA VAL A 145 6.11 -3.61 3.27
C VAL A 145 5.88 -2.33 4.07
N CYS A 146 6.44 -2.21 5.27
CA CYS A 146 6.35 -0.98 6.06
C CYS A 146 7.05 0.20 5.36
N TYR A 147 8.17 -0.04 4.68
CA TYR A 147 8.87 0.98 3.90
C TYR A 147 7.98 1.49 2.75
N ALA A 148 7.37 0.59 1.98
CA ALA A 148 6.40 0.94 0.94
C ALA A 148 5.21 1.73 1.50
N ALA A 149 4.58 1.22 2.56
CA ALA A 149 3.42 1.84 3.18
C ALA A 149 3.69 3.24 3.74
N LYS A 150 4.87 3.47 4.32
CA LYS A 150 5.29 4.79 4.82
C LYS A 150 5.32 5.84 3.69
N TYR A 151 6.05 5.54 2.61
CA TYR A 151 6.22 6.47 1.49
C TYR A 151 4.94 6.64 0.66
N GLU A 152 4.15 5.58 0.54
CA GLU A 152 2.82 5.65 -0.05
C GLU A 152 1.91 6.60 0.74
N ALA A 153 1.89 6.51 2.07
CA ALA A 153 1.09 7.41 2.90
C ALA A 153 1.58 8.87 2.81
N GLU A 154 2.88 9.10 2.92
CA GLU A 154 3.49 10.43 2.84
C GLU A 154 3.17 11.12 1.50
N SER A 155 3.32 10.41 0.38
CA SER A 155 2.98 10.94 -0.95
C SER A 155 1.48 11.25 -1.09
N LEU A 156 0.59 10.35 -0.65
CA LEU A 156 -0.85 10.57 -0.73
C LEU A 156 -1.32 11.75 0.11
N ILE A 157 -0.75 11.96 1.31
CA ILE A 157 -1.10 13.10 2.16
C ILE A 157 -0.81 14.41 1.42
N HIS A 158 0.38 14.49 0.80
CA HIS A 158 0.79 15.67 0.05
C HIS A 158 -0.10 15.91 -1.19
N ASP A 159 -0.26 14.89 -2.02
CA ASP A 159 -1.01 14.97 -3.28
C ASP A 159 -2.49 15.27 -3.03
N HIS A 160 -3.09 14.64 -2.01
CA HIS A 160 -4.48 14.87 -1.61
C HIS A 160 -4.70 16.32 -1.17
N ALA A 161 -3.79 16.86 -0.35
CA ALA A 161 -3.87 18.24 0.11
C ALA A 161 -3.79 19.22 -1.07
N GLN A 162 -2.84 19.02 -1.99
CA GLN A 162 -2.72 19.86 -3.18
C GLN A 162 -3.96 19.79 -4.09
N TYR A 163 -4.48 18.57 -4.29
CA TYR A 163 -5.64 18.37 -5.14
C TYR A 163 -6.91 19.01 -4.56
N ARG A 164 -7.12 18.91 -3.24
CA ARG A 164 -8.26 19.54 -2.54
C ARG A 164 -8.27 21.06 -2.63
N VAL A 165 -7.10 21.70 -2.60
CA VAL A 165 -7.00 23.17 -2.75
C VAL A 165 -7.51 23.61 -4.12
N LYS A 166 -7.30 22.79 -5.17
CA LYS A 166 -7.71 23.09 -6.55
C LYS A 166 -9.11 22.59 -6.90
N ASN A 167 -9.63 21.62 -6.15
CA ASN A 167 -10.94 20.97 -6.37
C ASN A 167 -11.73 20.99 -5.05
N THR A 168 -12.34 22.13 -4.76
CA THR A 168 -13.01 22.37 -3.47
C THR A 168 -14.27 21.53 -3.25
N ASP A 169 -14.81 20.96 -4.33
CA ASP A 169 -15.91 20.00 -4.35
C ASP A 169 -15.46 18.56 -4.04
N PHE A 170 -14.15 18.30 -4.03
CA PHE A 170 -13.61 16.98 -3.70
C PHE A 170 -13.74 16.67 -2.20
N ASN A 171 -14.80 15.95 -1.85
CA ASN A 171 -15.20 15.62 -0.48
C ASN A 171 -14.71 14.26 0.02
N THR A 172 -13.57 13.77 -0.47
CA THR A 172 -12.97 12.53 0.06
C THR A 172 -11.98 12.85 1.17
N THR A 173 -12.07 12.17 2.31
CA THR A 173 -11.10 12.31 3.41
C THR A 173 -9.77 11.62 3.08
N ILE A 174 -8.67 12.11 3.64
CA ILE A 174 -7.36 11.45 3.49
C ILE A 174 -7.39 10.02 4.04
N CYS A 175 -8.11 9.77 5.14
CA CYS A 175 -8.23 8.43 5.72
C CYS A 175 -8.88 7.43 4.74
N THR A 176 -9.89 7.86 3.97
CA THR A 176 -10.48 7.00 2.93
C THR A 176 -9.49 6.66 1.83
N VAL A 177 -8.64 7.62 1.42
CA VAL A 177 -7.60 7.39 0.41
C VAL A 177 -6.54 6.42 0.94
N LEU A 178 -6.08 6.63 2.17
CA LEU A 178 -5.10 5.75 2.83
C LEU A 178 -5.65 4.33 3.01
N ALA A 179 -6.92 4.17 3.42
CA ALA A 179 -7.55 2.86 3.54
C ALA A 179 -7.61 2.10 2.20
N ARG A 180 -7.89 2.82 1.10
CA ARG A 180 -7.84 2.24 -0.24
C ARG A 180 -6.43 1.88 -0.70
N SER A 181 -5.40 2.54 -0.17
CA SER A 181 -4.01 2.21 -0.49
C SER A 181 -3.50 1.05 0.35
N PHE A 182 -3.87 1.02 1.63
CA PHE A 182 -3.67 -0.14 2.49
C PHE A 182 -4.26 -1.42 1.87
N ALA A 183 -5.49 -1.34 1.35
CA ALA A 183 -6.14 -2.47 0.67
C ALA A 183 -5.47 -2.86 -0.67
N ASP A 184 -4.70 -1.97 -1.29
CA ASP A 184 -3.98 -2.26 -2.53
C ASP A 184 -2.57 -2.82 -2.30
N ILE A 185 -2.00 -2.56 -1.12
CA ILE A 185 -0.71 -3.12 -0.66
C ILE A 185 -0.90 -4.54 -0.14
N GLY A 186 -1.98 -4.80 0.60
CA GLY A 186 -2.34 -6.12 1.15
C GLY A 186 -2.70 -7.13 0.07
#